data_AF-Q5QZG8-F1
#
_entry.id   AF-Q5QZG8-F1
#
_cell.length_a   1.000
_cell.length_b   1.000
_cell.length_c   1.000
_cell.angle_alpha   90.00
_cell.angle_beta   90.00
_cell.angle_gamma   90.00
#
_symmetry.space_group_name_H-M   'P 1'
#
loop_
_entity.id
_entity.type
_entity.pdbx_description
1 polymer ?
#
loop_
_entity_poly.entity_id
_entity_poly.type
_entity_poly.pdbx_seq_one_letter_code
_entity_poly.pdbx_strand_id
1 'polypeptide(L)'
;MPKERKSRCFVKTLPDGMTVYLPQFELARALFFHNAYFSRACMEHGILQNEFSVEHDATNSEHAVITVLPNSTCPDNVFSDPGYRRYLAWLLLDNDARLSYESISKAQLESGFNRGSYRIWNFEFEPPPLQGVNLKVRGNLDTETNTLLVYEITELTGIPTGVPSDVEFFSPKFYVPELSGGRGARGGDYRPPNHEVDEDQDSSGENDPVQIDGVKTKVEFAKAVNTHKTARKRKKVGSSDNSDGSEASSLVSTEEQSPMGELPSAEWDGLDENTDDMHLYDSKFESFSKMLNYLVTNHNCRVERLAFRKLPSVGRCKMHLMRDDLAPRCWMLARVTVSGHQFYLMEVDTSDAAKSLSTKVVMASSAKAVVEHLSEIEIKLLKKSLSWPKDYFDSGFGKDNHFFIVHQASEKAGSIRQENVRRWANNVCRHLLARV
;
A
#
# COMPACT_ATOMS: atom_id res chain seq x y z
N MET A 1 -37.37 -0.80 -5.36
CA MET A 1 -37.58 -0.53 -6.79
C MET A 1 -38.09 0.87 -7.18
N PRO A 2 -38.89 1.66 -6.40
CA PRO A 2 -39.29 3.00 -6.87
C PRO A 2 -38.19 4.08 -6.80
N LYS A 3 -37.28 4.01 -5.83
CA LYS A 3 -36.21 5.01 -5.63
C LYS A 3 -35.07 4.88 -6.66
N GLU A 4 -34.75 3.66 -7.11
CA GLU A 4 -33.69 3.41 -8.09
C GLU A 4 -34.04 3.90 -9.51
N ARG A 5 -35.33 4.08 -9.85
CA ARG A 5 -35.74 4.58 -11.18
C ARG A 5 -35.25 6.01 -11.49
N LYS A 6 -34.70 6.73 -10.51
CA LYS A 6 -34.21 8.11 -10.68
C LYS A 6 -32.68 8.22 -10.69
N SER A 7 -31.94 7.13 -10.45
CA SER A 7 -30.48 7.19 -10.52
C SER A 7 -30.02 7.19 -11.97
N ARG A 8 -29.05 8.06 -12.30
CA ARG A 8 -28.42 8.04 -13.62
C ARG A 8 -27.56 6.79 -13.75
N CYS A 9 -27.65 6.14 -14.90
CA CYS A 9 -26.87 4.94 -15.22
C CYS A 9 -26.16 5.11 -16.56
N PHE A 10 -24.96 4.52 -16.67
CA PHE A 10 -24.41 4.15 -17.96
C PHE A 10 -25.13 2.89 -18.44
N VAL A 11 -25.57 2.90 -19.69
CA VAL A 11 -26.33 1.78 -20.28
C VAL A 11 -25.56 1.24 -21.47
N LYS A 12 -25.27 -0.06 -21.46
CA LYS A 12 -24.52 -0.73 -22.54
C LYS A 12 -25.11 -2.10 -22.83
N THR A 13 -25.38 -2.38 -24.10
CA THR A 13 -25.68 -3.74 -24.56
C THR A 13 -24.39 -4.45 -24.96
N LEU A 14 -24.17 -5.64 -24.41
CA LEU A 14 -23.02 -6.49 -24.67
C LEU A 14 -23.22 -7.31 -25.97
N PRO A 15 -22.15 -7.88 -26.55
CA PRO A 15 -22.24 -8.67 -27.78
C PRO A 15 -23.14 -9.91 -27.69
N ASP A 16 -23.34 -10.44 -26.48
CA ASP A 16 -24.26 -11.57 -26.19
C ASP A 16 -25.73 -11.14 -26.06
N GLY A 17 -26.02 -9.84 -26.21
CA GLY A 17 -27.36 -9.26 -26.11
C GLY A 17 -27.78 -8.84 -24.72
N MET A 18 -26.96 -9.02 -23.67
CA MET A 18 -27.29 -8.57 -22.31
C MET A 18 -27.20 -7.05 -22.21
N THR A 19 -28.21 -6.39 -21.65
CA THR A 19 -28.18 -4.95 -21.38
C THR A 19 -27.76 -4.69 -19.93
N VAL A 20 -26.67 -3.97 -19.74
CA VAL A 20 -26.12 -3.63 -18.42
C VAL A 20 -26.46 -2.20 -18.07
N TYR A 21 -27.03 -2.00 -16.89
CA TYR A 21 -27.25 -0.72 -16.25
C TYR A 21 -26.25 -0.56 -15.10
N LEU A 22 -25.31 0.36 -15.26
CA LEU A 22 -24.31 0.68 -14.26
C LEU A 22 -24.61 2.06 -13.66
N PRO A 23 -25.05 2.16 -12.39
CA PRO A 23 -25.27 3.45 -11.74
C PRO A 23 -24.01 4.31 -11.78
N GLN A 24 -24.15 5.59 -12.13
CA GLN A 24 -23.00 6.50 -12.20
C GLN A 24 -22.33 6.65 -10.83
N PHE A 25 -23.13 6.77 -9.77
CA PHE A 25 -22.61 6.85 -8.41
C PHE A 25 -21.79 5.62 -8.03
N GLU A 26 -22.18 4.42 -8.48
CA GLU A 26 -21.43 3.20 -8.19
C GLU A 26 -20.08 3.18 -8.92
N LEU A 27 -20.03 3.64 -10.17
CA LEU A 27 -18.74 3.78 -10.86
C LEU A 27 -17.84 4.84 -10.21
N ALA A 28 -18.39 5.98 -9.79
CA ALA A 28 -17.63 7.00 -9.06
C ALA A 28 -17.16 6.48 -7.69
N ARG A 29 -17.99 5.70 -6.98
CA ARG A 29 -17.59 5.05 -5.73
C ARG A 29 -16.41 4.12 -5.93
N ALA A 30 -16.48 3.30 -6.96
CA ALA A 30 -15.45 2.32 -7.28
C ALA A 30 -14.14 2.96 -7.76
N LEU A 31 -14.21 4.10 -8.47
CA LEU A 31 -13.05 4.81 -8.98
C LEU A 31 -12.46 5.83 -8.00
N PHE A 32 -13.27 6.46 -7.15
CA PHE A 32 -12.87 7.69 -6.46
C PHE A 32 -13.18 7.75 -4.97
N PHE A 33 -14.30 7.18 -4.50
CA PHE A 33 -14.75 7.34 -3.11
C PHE A 33 -14.16 6.30 -2.17
N HIS A 34 -12.83 6.23 -2.16
CA HIS A 34 -12.09 5.26 -1.35
C HIS A 34 -11.97 5.67 0.11
N ASN A 35 -12.11 6.95 0.44
CA ASN A 35 -12.05 7.45 1.81
C ASN A 35 -12.88 8.74 1.95
N ALA A 36 -12.97 9.28 3.17
CA ALA A 36 -13.76 10.47 3.45
C ALA A 36 -13.23 11.70 2.71
N TYR A 37 -11.91 11.83 2.62
CA TYR A 37 -11.25 12.94 1.92
C TYR A 37 -11.66 13.01 0.45
N PHE A 38 -11.50 11.94 -0.34
CA PHE A 38 -11.86 11.93 -1.76
C PHE A 38 -13.38 12.07 -1.98
N SER A 39 -14.18 11.60 -1.04
CA SER A 39 -15.64 11.74 -1.12
C SER A 39 -16.08 13.19 -0.93
N ARG A 40 -15.43 13.95 -0.04
CA ARG A 40 -15.72 15.37 0.19
C ARG A 40 -15.10 16.26 -0.88
N ALA A 41 -13.82 16.03 -1.18
CA ALA A 41 -13.06 16.83 -2.13
C ALA A 41 -13.66 16.81 -3.55
N CYS A 42 -14.36 15.75 -3.96
CA CYS A 42 -15.00 15.73 -5.28
C CYS A 42 -16.12 16.77 -5.45
N MET A 43 -16.65 17.32 -4.34
CA MET A 43 -17.70 18.32 -4.34
C MET A 43 -17.18 19.75 -4.44
N GLU A 44 -15.89 19.98 -4.18
CA GLU A 44 -15.28 21.31 -4.20
C GLU A 44 -14.48 21.53 -5.48
N HIS A 45 -14.89 22.53 -6.25
CA HIS A 45 -14.24 22.85 -7.52
C HIS A 45 -12.81 23.34 -7.31
N GLY A 46 -11.84 22.69 -7.95
CA GLY A 46 -10.43 23.08 -7.93
C GLY A 46 -9.66 22.70 -6.65
N ILE A 47 -10.26 21.99 -5.69
CA ILE A 47 -9.63 21.68 -4.40
C ILE A 47 -8.29 20.97 -4.55
N LEU A 48 -8.20 20.00 -5.45
CA LEU A 48 -6.98 19.23 -5.64
C LEU A 48 -5.84 20.11 -6.22
N GLN A 49 -6.13 21.18 -6.96
CA GLN A 49 -5.11 22.15 -7.41
C GLN A 49 -4.68 23.09 -6.28
N ASN A 50 -5.59 23.36 -5.33
CA ASN A 50 -5.31 24.17 -4.15
C ASN A 50 -4.51 23.42 -3.08
N GLU A 51 -4.55 22.08 -3.07
CA GLU A 51 -3.89 21.25 -2.06
C GLU A 51 -2.61 20.54 -2.57
N PHE A 52 -2.46 20.38 -3.88
CA PHE A 52 -1.31 19.73 -4.50
C PHE A 52 -0.69 20.57 -5.61
N SER A 53 0.64 20.68 -5.58
CA SER A 53 1.43 21.19 -6.70
C SER A 53 2.12 20.04 -7.41
N VAL A 54 1.97 19.97 -8.73
CA VAL A 54 2.57 18.94 -9.58
C VAL A 54 3.70 19.56 -10.39
N GLU A 55 4.89 19.00 -10.29
CA GLU A 55 6.07 19.40 -11.06
C GLU A 55 6.56 18.21 -11.89
N HIS A 56 6.62 18.37 -13.21
CA HIS A 56 7.24 17.40 -14.11
C HIS A 56 8.72 17.75 -14.30
N ASP A 57 9.60 16.76 -14.25
CA ASP A 57 11.02 16.99 -14.50
C ASP A 57 11.25 17.29 -15.99
N ALA A 58 11.74 18.49 -16.28
CA ALA A 58 12.04 18.96 -17.63
C ALA A 58 13.12 18.11 -18.35
N THR A 59 13.93 17.38 -17.59
CA THR A 59 15.03 16.54 -18.09
C THR A 59 14.70 15.05 -18.05
N ASN A 60 13.68 14.64 -17.30
CA ASN A 60 13.26 13.25 -17.17
C ASN A 60 11.72 13.15 -17.17
N SER A 61 11.14 12.88 -18.34
CA SER A 61 9.68 12.73 -18.49
C SER A 61 9.09 11.56 -17.69
N GLU A 62 9.92 10.63 -17.21
CA GLU A 62 9.51 9.49 -16.40
C GLU A 62 9.54 9.78 -14.88
N HIS A 63 9.85 11.01 -14.48
CA HIS A 63 9.83 11.46 -13.09
C HIS A 63 8.90 12.67 -12.88
N ALA A 64 8.12 12.62 -11.81
CA ALA A 64 7.30 13.75 -11.37
C ALA A 64 7.33 13.89 -9.84
N VAL A 65 7.18 15.13 -9.37
CA VAL A 65 7.12 15.48 -7.96
C VAL A 65 5.74 16.05 -7.64
N ILE A 66 5.07 15.45 -6.67
CA ILE A 66 3.80 15.92 -6.09
C ILE A 66 4.12 16.55 -4.73
N THR A 67 3.96 17.86 -4.63
CA THR A 67 4.10 18.60 -3.38
C THR A 67 2.74 18.78 -2.72
N VAL A 68 2.58 18.22 -1.52
CA VAL A 68 1.43 18.43 -0.64
C VAL A 68 1.57 19.80 0.03
N LEU A 69 0.63 20.70 -0.27
CA LEU A 69 0.67 22.07 0.20
C LEU A 69 0.26 22.16 1.68
N PRO A 70 0.71 23.20 2.43
CA PRO A 70 0.47 23.29 3.87
C PRO A 70 -1.00 23.29 4.28
N ASN A 71 -1.86 23.83 3.43
CA ASN A 71 -3.32 23.92 3.56
C ASN A 71 -4.06 22.62 3.17
N SER A 72 -3.36 21.58 2.71
CA SER A 72 -3.98 20.30 2.39
C SER A 72 -4.69 19.70 3.60
N THR A 73 -5.96 19.34 3.40
CA THR A 73 -6.80 18.55 4.31
C THR A 73 -6.65 17.04 4.07
N CYS A 74 -5.95 16.64 3.01
CA CYS A 74 -5.63 15.23 2.74
C CYS A 74 -4.88 14.58 3.91
N PRO A 75 -5.40 13.46 4.46
CA PRO A 75 -4.80 12.78 5.61
C PRO A 75 -3.37 12.25 5.37
N ASP A 76 -2.50 12.41 6.37
CA ASP A 76 -1.08 12.01 6.27
C ASP A 76 -0.87 10.49 6.08
N ASN A 77 -1.83 9.67 6.51
CA ASN A 77 -1.79 8.20 6.39
C ASN A 77 -1.89 7.74 4.93
N VAL A 78 -2.58 8.48 4.05
CA VAL A 78 -2.68 8.22 2.59
C VAL A 78 -1.28 8.13 1.98
N PHE A 79 -0.37 9.01 2.37
CA PHE A 79 1.01 8.99 1.86
C PHE A 79 1.85 7.86 2.43
N SER A 80 1.44 7.28 3.56
CA SER A 80 2.16 6.17 4.20
C SER A 80 1.82 4.82 3.59
N ASP A 81 0.72 4.73 2.84
CA ASP A 81 0.29 3.54 2.14
C ASP A 81 0.72 3.60 0.65
N PRO A 82 1.50 2.63 0.15
CA PRO A 82 1.92 2.60 -1.25
C PRO A 82 0.77 2.52 -2.26
N GLY A 83 -0.32 1.81 -1.94
CA GLY A 83 -1.48 1.69 -2.82
C GLY A 83 -2.20 3.02 -2.96
N TYR A 84 -2.42 3.72 -1.85
CA TYR A 84 -2.98 5.08 -1.88
C TYR A 84 -2.08 6.08 -2.59
N ARG A 85 -0.75 6.00 -2.45
CA ARG A 85 0.17 6.85 -3.23
C ARG A 85 0.04 6.61 -4.72
N ARG A 86 -0.05 5.34 -5.18
CA ARG A 86 -0.27 5.04 -6.60
C ARG A 86 -1.59 5.57 -7.11
N TYR A 87 -2.66 5.35 -6.35
CA TYR A 87 -3.98 5.88 -6.66
C TYR A 87 -3.97 7.41 -6.75
N LEU A 88 -3.39 8.09 -5.75
CA LEU A 88 -3.31 9.55 -5.72
C LEU A 88 -2.42 10.08 -6.86
N ALA A 89 -1.32 9.40 -7.19
CA ALA A 89 -0.49 9.74 -8.33
C ALA A 89 -1.30 9.64 -9.64
N TRP A 90 -2.09 8.58 -9.83
CA TRP A 90 -3.01 8.45 -10.97
C TRP A 90 -4.02 9.60 -11.02
N LEU A 91 -4.71 9.87 -9.91
CA LEU A 91 -5.71 10.93 -9.84
C LEU A 91 -5.14 12.33 -10.14
N LEU A 92 -3.90 12.60 -9.76
CA LEU A 92 -3.27 13.92 -9.91
C LEU A 92 -2.51 14.10 -11.24
N LEU A 93 -1.94 13.04 -11.81
CA LEU A 93 -1.04 13.11 -12.99
C LEU A 93 -1.71 12.64 -14.28
N ASP A 94 -2.73 11.78 -14.20
CA ASP A 94 -3.49 11.35 -15.37
C ASP A 94 -4.59 12.38 -15.67
N ASN A 95 -4.48 13.04 -16.84
CA ASN A 95 -5.40 14.10 -17.23
C ASN A 95 -6.85 13.61 -17.32
N ASP A 96 -7.09 12.40 -17.81
CA ASP A 96 -8.44 11.88 -17.98
C ASP A 96 -9.05 11.50 -16.63
N ALA A 97 -8.27 10.87 -15.75
CA ALA A 97 -8.69 10.59 -14.38
C ALA A 97 -9.02 11.88 -13.62
N ARG A 98 -8.18 12.90 -13.78
CA ARG A 98 -8.33 14.19 -13.13
C ARG A 98 -9.58 14.93 -13.61
N LEU A 99 -9.76 15.04 -14.92
CA LEU A 99 -10.95 15.66 -15.52
C LEU A 99 -12.22 14.91 -15.11
N SER A 100 -12.17 13.58 -15.06
CA SER A 100 -13.28 12.76 -14.62
C SER A 100 -13.68 13.06 -13.18
N TYR A 101 -12.71 13.11 -12.26
CA TYR A 101 -12.98 13.43 -10.86
C TYR A 101 -13.55 14.85 -10.70
N GLU A 102 -12.95 15.84 -11.36
CA GLU A 102 -13.41 17.24 -11.28
C GLU A 102 -14.77 17.48 -11.95
N SER A 103 -15.18 16.60 -12.88
CA SER A 103 -16.49 16.67 -13.52
C SER A 103 -17.65 16.55 -12.51
N ILE A 104 -17.43 15.92 -11.35
CA ILE A 104 -18.44 15.80 -10.27
C ILE A 104 -18.83 17.19 -9.74
N SER A 105 -17.85 17.98 -9.29
CA SER A 105 -18.09 19.35 -8.81
C SER A 105 -18.67 20.24 -9.91
N LYS A 106 -18.14 20.11 -11.14
CA LYS A 106 -18.63 20.86 -12.31
C LYS A 106 -20.11 20.55 -12.59
N ALA A 107 -20.50 19.28 -12.63
CA ALA A 107 -21.88 18.87 -12.88
C ALA A 107 -22.83 19.39 -11.79
N GLN A 108 -22.40 19.38 -10.52
CA GLN A 108 -23.17 19.94 -9.41
C GLN A 108 -23.34 21.47 -9.53
N LEU A 109 -22.32 22.19 -10.00
CA LEU A 109 -22.39 23.63 -10.21
C LEU A 109 -23.30 23.98 -11.40
N GLU A 110 -23.19 23.26 -12.51
CA GLU A 110 -23.92 23.54 -13.76
C GLU A 110 -25.39 23.08 -13.71
N SER A 111 -25.65 21.88 -13.17
CA SER A 111 -26.99 21.27 -13.20
C SER A 111 -27.76 21.36 -11.88
N GLY A 112 -27.08 21.71 -10.78
CA GLY A 112 -27.71 21.86 -9.48
C GLY A 112 -28.57 23.12 -9.39
N PHE A 113 -29.49 23.14 -8.43
CA PHE A 113 -30.30 24.31 -8.10
C PHE A 113 -30.46 24.45 -6.59
N ASN A 114 -30.73 25.67 -6.12
CA ASN A 114 -30.91 25.94 -4.71
C ASN A 114 -32.39 25.87 -4.34
N ARG A 115 -32.69 25.22 -3.20
CA ARG A 115 -34.01 25.20 -2.59
C ARG A 115 -33.86 25.51 -1.10
N GLY A 116 -34.03 26.78 -0.74
CA GLY A 116 -33.72 27.26 0.61
C GLY A 116 -32.22 27.20 0.86
N SER A 117 -31.82 26.61 2.00
CA SER A 117 -30.42 26.36 2.36
C SER A 117 -29.80 25.15 1.65
N TYR A 118 -30.59 24.36 0.91
CA TYR A 118 -30.11 23.13 0.28
C TYR A 118 -29.75 23.36 -1.19
N ARG A 119 -28.60 22.82 -1.59
CA ARG A 119 -28.26 22.59 -2.99
C ARG A 119 -28.77 21.21 -3.39
N ILE A 120 -29.57 21.14 -4.45
CA ILE A 120 -30.15 19.88 -4.95
C ILE A 120 -29.62 19.63 -6.36
N TRP A 121 -29.11 18.42 -6.60
CA TRP A 121 -28.72 17.94 -7.92
C TRP A 121 -28.91 16.42 -7.99
N ASN A 122 -28.99 15.90 -9.22
CA ASN A 122 -28.88 14.45 -9.43
C ASN A 122 -27.42 14.15 -9.70
N PHE A 123 -26.82 13.20 -8.97
CA PHE A 123 -25.42 12.83 -9.15
C PHE A 123 -25.12 12.50 -10.62
N GLU A 124 -24.09 13.15 -11.15
CA GLU A 124 -23.61 12.99 -12.51
C GLU A 124 -22.10 13.22 -12.53
N PHE A 125 -21.40 12.44 -13.35
CA PHE A 125 -19.99 12.67 -13.65
C PHE A 125 -19.65 12.06 -15.02
N GLU A 126 -18.57 12.55 -15.62
CA GLU A 126 -17.99 12.00 -16.85
C GLU A 126 -16.88 11.02 -16.44
N PRO A 127 -16.98 9.71 -16.73
CA PRO A 127 -15.95 8.74 -16.35
C PRO A 127 -14.70 8.90 -17.22
N PRO A 128 -13.51 8.48 -16.76
CA PRO A 128 -12.33 8.48 -17.62
C PRO A 128 -12.49 7.41 -18.71
N PRO A 129 -11.67 7.39 -19.77
CA PRO A 129 -11.66 6.30 -20.73
C PRO A 129 -11.36 4.95 -20.05
N LEU A 130 -12.33 4.04 -20.08
CA LEU A 130 -12.23 2.69 -19.48
C LEU A 130 -12.08 1.59 -20.54
N GLN A 131 -11.59 1.93 -21.73
CA GLN A 131 -11.40 0.96 -22.80
C GLN A 131 -10.37 -0.11 -22.36
N GLY A 132 -10.78 -1.38 -22.35
CA GLY A 132 -9.93 -2.50 -21.95
C GLY A 132 -9.90 -2.80 -20.45
N VAL A 133 -10.58 -1.99 -19.63
CA VAL A 133 -10.73 -2.23 -18.19
C VAL A 133 -11.74 -3.34 -17.96
N ASN A 134 -11.41 -4.33 -17.13
CA ASN A 134 -12.37 -5.35 -16.71
C ASN A 134 -12.99 -4.98 -15.36
N LEU A 135 -14.32 -5.02 -15.32
CA LEU A 135 -15.11 -4.81 -14.11
C LEU A 135 -15.62 -6.15 -13.60
N LYS A 136 -15.39 -6.44 -12.32
CA LYS A 136 -16.09 -7.51 -11.61
C LYS A 136 -17.20 -6.91 -10.77
N VAL A 137 -18.42 -7.28 -11.09
CA VAL A 137 -19.63 -6.66 -10.54
C VAL A 137 -20.52 -7.66 -9.83
N ARG A 138 -21.34 -7.14 -8.91
CA ARG A 138 -22.54 -7.80 -8.40
C ARG A 138 -23.75 -6.99 -8.81
N GLY A 139 -24.81 -7.70 -9.17
CA GLY A 139 -25.99 -7.10 -9.75
C GLY A 139 -27.19 -8.03 -9.68
N ASN A 140 -28.36 -7.47 -9.96
CA ASN A 140 -29.58 -8.24 -10.17
C ASN A 140 -29.74 -8.53 -11.66
N LEU A 141 -29.76 -9.80 -12.04
CA LEU A 141 -29.98 -10.26 -13.40
C LEU A 141 -31.46 -10.59 -13.58
N ASP A 142 -32.12 -9.85 -14.44
CA ASP A 142 -33.42 -10.20 -14.99
C ASP A 142 -33.23 -11.03 -16.27
N THR A 143 -33.51 -12.33 -16.16
CA THR A 143 -33.39 -13.28 -17.26
C THR A 143 -34.48 -13.11 -18.33
N GLU A 144 -35.63 -12.53 -18.00
CA GLU A 144 -36.72 -12.33 -18.96
C GLU A 144 -36.37 -11.23 -19.95
N THR A 145 -35.83 -10.13 -19.44
CA THR A 145 -35.42 -8.97 -20.26
C THR A 145 -33.93 -9.00 -20.63
N ASN A 146 -33.20 -10.04 -20.23
CA ASN A 146 -31.75 -10.18 -20.37
C ASN A 146 -30.99 -8.91 -19.92
N THR A 147 -31.36 -8.42 -18.72
CA THR A 147 -30.90 -7.13 -18.19
C THR A 147 -30.20 -7.31 -16.86
N LEU A 148 -29.04 -6.69 -16.70
CA LEU A 148 -28.27 -6.67 -15.45
C LEU A 148 -28.26 -5.25 -14.86
N LEU A 149 -28.82 -5.08 -13.66
CA LEU A 149 -28.64 -3.89 -12.84
C LEU A 149 -27.47 -4.11 -11.88
N VAL A 150 -26.37 -3.39 -12.06
CA VAL A 150 -25.22 -3.42 -11.15
C VAL A 150 -25.55 -2.64 -9.89
N TYR A 151 -25.26 -3.21 -8.73
CA TYR A 151 -25.33 -2.50 -7.44
C TYR A 151 -23.97 -2.36 -6.76
N GLU A 152 -22.95 -3.13 -7.18
CA GLU A 152 -21.60 -3.07 -6.60
C GLU A 152 -20.54 -3.49 -7.65
N ILE A 153 -19.52 -2.67 -7.83
CA ILE A 153 -18.26 -3.00 -8.48
C ILE A 153 -17.29 -3.43 -7.37
N THR A 154 -16.86 -4.68 -7.45
CA THR A 154 -15.93 -5.29 -6.50
C THR A 154 -14.48 -5.17 -6.96
N GLU A 155 -14.23 -5.19 -8.27
CA GLU A 155 -12.87 -5.13 -8.82
C GLU A 155 -12.84 -4.33 -10.13
N LEU A 156 -11.81 -3.50 -10.29
CA LEU A 156 -11.41 -2.79 -11.51
C LEU A 156 -9.99 -3.23 -11.86
N THR A 157 -9.79 -3.81 -13.05
CA THR A 157 -8.48 -4.30 -13.46
C THR A 157 -8.07 -3.79 -14.84
N GLY A 158 -6.79 -3.43 -14.97
CA GLY A 158 -6.23 -2.89 -16.20
C GLY A 158 -6.55 -1.42 -16.43
N ILE A 159 -6.71 -0.61 -15.38
CA ILE A 159 -6.94 0.83 -15.52
C ILE A 159 -5.74 1.47 -16.24
N PRO A 160 -5.92 2.12 -17.40
CA PRO A 160 -4.83 2.82 -18.09
C PRO A 160 -4.25 3.93 -17.21
N THR A 161 -2.93 4.11 -17.27
CA THR A 161 -2.25 5.18 -16.54
C THR A 161 -1.31 5.95 -17.46
N GLY A 162 -1.59 7.25 -17.63
CA GLY A 162 -0.70 8.23 -18.23
C GLY A 162 0.35 8.77 -17.25
N VAL A 163 0.74 7.97 -16.25
CA VAL A 163 1.57 8.39 -15.12
C VAL A 163 3.05 8.08 -15.39
N PRO A 164 3.98 8.99 -15.07
CA PRO A 164 5.43 8.73 -15.08
C PRO A 164 5.80 7.48 -14.27
N SER A 165 6.86 6.75 -14.66
CA SER A 165 7.26 5.52 -13.96
C SER A 165 7.71 5.73 -12.51
N ASP A 166 8.13 6.95 -12.15
CA ASP A 166 8.59 7.32 -10.82
C ASP A 166 7.92 8.61 -10.34
N VAL A 167 7.30 8.55 -9.17
CA VAL A 167 6.57 9.68 -8.58
C VAL A 167 7.01 9.89 -7.13
N GLU A 168 7.53 11.08 -6.87
CA GLU A 168 7.96 11.53 -5.55
C GLU A 168 6.84 12.32 -4.87
N PHE A 169 6.54 11.99 -3.60
CA PHE A 169 5.67 12.77 -2.75
C PHE A 169 6.48 13.59 -1.75
N PHE A 170 6.34 14.90 -1.81
CA PHE A 170 6.97 15.84 -0.90
C PHE A 170 5.95 16.57 -0.04
N SER A 171 6.26 16.77 1.24
CA SER A 171 5.53 17.70 2.10
C SER A 171 6.49 18.33 3.10
N PRO A 172 6.34 19.63 3.42
CA PRO A 172 7.06 20.25 4.53
C PRO A 172 6.80 19.59 5.90
N LYS A 173 5.67 18.86 6.02
CA LYS A 173 5.26 18.12 7.23
C LYS A 173 5.94 16.75 7.34
N PHE A 174 6.44 16.18 6.24
CA PHE A 174 7.06 14.84 6.26
C PHE A 174 8.39 14.85 7.03
N TYR A 175 8.57 13.83 7.85
CA TYR A 175 9.79 13.63 8.64
C TYR A 175 10.17 12.15 8.69
N VAL A 176 11.47 11.89 8.83
CA VAL A 176 12.00 10.55 9.12
C VAL A 176 12.11 10.38 10.64
N PRO A 177 11.49 9.36 11.24
CA PRO A 177 11.63 9.08 12.68
C PRO A 177 13.08 8.72 13.05
N GLU A 178 13.64 9.34 14.09
CA GLU A 178 14.93 8.94 14.67
C GLU A 178 14.76 7.76 15.64
N LEU A 179 15.71 6.81 15.60
CA LEU A 179 15.75 5.68 16.52
C LEU A 179 16.00 6.15 17.96
N SER A 180 14.97 6.16 18.79
CA SER A 180 15.09 6.13 20.25
C SER A 180 14.92 4.69 20.74
N GLY A 181 15.78 4.25 21.66
CA GLY A 181 15.82 2.87 22.17
C GLY A 181 14.66 2.48 23.09
N GLY A 182 13.43 2.93 22.80
CA GLY A 182 12.24 2.64 23.58
C GLY A 182 11.66 1.27 23.24
N ARG A 183 11.56 0.40 24.25
CA ARG A 183 10.70 -0.80 24.21
C ARG A 183 9.26 -0.37 24.48
N GLY A 184 8.34 -0.85 23.65
CA GLY A 184 6.91 -0.93 24.01
C GLY A 184 5.98 -0.20 23.06
N ALA A 185 5.15 -0.96 22.34
CA ALA A 185 3.89 -0.45 21.83
C ALA A 185 2.90 -0.35 23.02
N ARG A 186 2.26 0.81 23.18
CA ARG A 186 1.15 1.02 24.12
C ARG A 186 -0.13 0.33 23.65
N GLY A 187 -0.94 -0.12 24.62
CA GLY A 187 -2.39 -0.12 24.46
C GLY A 187 -2.88 1.33 24.51
N GLY A 188 -3.58 1.79 23.47
CA GLY A 188 -4.36 3.02 23.59
C GLY A 188 -5.62 2.75 24.41
N ASP A 189 -6.46 3.78 24.57
CA ASP A 189 -7.83 3.59 25.01
C ASP A 189 -8.45 2.39 24.29
N TYR A 190 -9.13 1.53 25.05
CA TYR A 190 -9.89 0.45 24.47
C TYR A 190 -11.03 1.10 23.67
N ARG A 191 -10.90 1.08 22.34
CA ARG A 191 -11.98 1.43 21.43
C ARG A 191 -12.80 0.16 21.15
N PRO A 192 -14.13 0.21 21.32
CA PRO A 192 -14.99 -0.88 20.93
C PRO A 192 -14.73 -1.30 19.47
N PRO A 193 -14.81 -2.59 19.14
CA PRO A 193 -14.59 -3.05 17.76
C PRO A 193 -15.71 -2.58 16.81
N ASN A 194 -16.92 -2.38 17.33
CA ASN A 194 -18.07 -1.91 16.57
C ASN A 194 -18.31 -0.43 16.87
N HIS A 195 -18.56 0.33 15.82
CA HIS A 195 -18.87 1.75 15.91
C HIS A 195 -20.23 2.02 15.28
N GLU A 196 -20.96 2.97 15.85
CA GLU A 196 -22.24 3.45 15.34
C GLU A 196 -22.04 4.86 14.80
N VAL A 197 -22.56 5.14 13.61
CA VAL A 197 -22.47 6.47 12.99
C VAL A 197 -23.62 7.32 13.51
N ASP A 198 -23.30 8.43 14.14
CA ASP A 198 -24.24 9.48 14.51
C ASP A 198 -24.23 10.56 13.41
N GLU A 199 -25.36 10.70 12.71
CA GLU A 199 -25.53 11.67 11.61
C GLU A 199 -25.91 13.07 12.13
N ASP A 200 -26.24 13.22 13.41
CA ASP A 200 -26.74 14.47 14.00
C ASP A 200 -25.64 15.28 14.72
N GLN A 201 -24.43 14.72 14.87
CA GLN A 201 -23.31 15.36 15.56
C GLN A 201 -22.10 15.60 14.66
N ASP A 202 -21.46 16.76 14.83
CA ASP A 202 -20.24 17.14 14.12
C ASP A 202 -19.01 16.35 14.60
N SER A 203 -18.08 16.15 13.67
CA SER A 203 -16.76 15.62 13.97
C SER A 203 -15.88 16.64 14.71
N SER A 204 -15.19 16.20 15.75
CA SER A 204 -14.17 16.99 16.45
C SER A 204 -12.86 17.01 15.66
N GLY A 205 -12.26 18.19 15.51
CA GLY A 205 -10.90 18.35 14.97
C GLY A 205 -9.79 18.01 15.98
N GLU A 206 -10.12 17.76 17.25
CA GLU A 206 -9.13 17.44 18.30
C GLU A 206 -8.85 15.94 18.44
N ASN A 207 -9.76 15.09 17.95
CA ASN A 207 -9.68 13.64 18.09
C ASN A 207 -9.11 12.97 16.83
N ASP A 208 -8.28 11.94 17.02
CA ASP A 208 -7.81 11.09 15.91
C ASP A 208 -8.99 10.33 15.27
N PRO A 209 -9.12 10.35 13.94
CA PRO A 209 -10.16 9.61 13.23
C PRO A 209 -10.21 8.13 13.61
N VAL A 210 -11.41 7.58 13.64
CA VAL A 210 -11.72 6.18 13.91
C VAL A 210 -11.91 5.45 12.59
N GLN A 211 -11.15 4.37 12.38
CA GLN A 211 -11.33 3.50 11.22
C GLN A 211 -12.58 2.64 11.42
N ILE A 212 -13.53 2.76 10.51
CA ILE A 212 -14.71 1.88 10.41
C ILE A 212 -14.53 0.89 9.26
N ASP A 213 -15.14 -0.28 9.38
CA ASP A 213 -15.12 -1.28 8.31
C ASP A 213 -15.92 -0.76 7.11
N GLY A 214 -15.27 -0.75 5.94
CA GLY A 214 -15.85 -0.32 4.67
C GLY A 214 -15.76 -1.40 3.60
N VAL A 215 -16.62 -1.29 2.58
CA VAL A 215 -16.51 -2.13 1.38
C VAL A 215 -15.31 -1.67 0.57
N LYS A 216 -14.36 -2.59 0.36
CA LYS A 216 -13.18 -2.33 -0.46
C LYS A 216 -13.44 -2.64 -1.92
N THR A 217 -13.00 -1.75 -2.78
CA THR A 217 -12.91 -2.00 -4.22
C THR A 217 -11.47 -2.39 -4.55
N LYS A 218 -11.29 -3.56 -5.16
CA LYS A 218 -9.98 -3.94 -5.69
C LYS A 218 -9.67 -3.11 -6.92
N VAL A 219 -8.50 -2.50 -6.94
CA VAL A 219 -8.03 -1.68 -8.06
C VAL A 219 -6.68 -2.21 -8.55
N GLU A 220 -6.55 -2.35 -9.86
CA GLU A 220 -5.32 -2.76 -10.51
C GLU A 220 -5.09 -1.89 -11.76
N PHE A 221 -3.97 -1.18 -11.76
CA PHE A 221 -3.51 -0.35 -12.86
C PHE A 221 -2.77 -1.20 -13.90
N ALA A 222 -2.85 -0.81 -15.17
CA ALA A 222 -2.18 -1.51 -16.27
C ALA A 222 -0.64 -1.41 -16.21
N LYS A 223 -0.11 -0.37 -15.56
CA LYS A 223 1.32 -0.14 -15.38
C LYS A 223 1.61 0.15 -13.91
N ALA A 224 2.61 -0.54 -13.35
CA ALA A 224 3.12 -0.23 -12.03
C ALA A 224 3.88 1.10 -12.03
N VAL A 225 3.63 1.91 -11.00
CA VAL A 225 4.32 3.19 -10.77
C VAL A 225 5.11 3.08 -9.47
N ASN A 226 6.39 3.44 -9.51
CA ASN A 226 7.18 3.58 -8.31
C ASN A 226 6.76 4.86 -7.59
N THR A 227 6.30 4.74 -6.35
CA THR A 227 5.92 5.90 -5.54
C THR A 227 6.70 5.91 -4.25
N HIS A 228 7.25 7.06 -3.89
CA HIS A 228 8.06 7.18 -2.68
C HIS A 228 7.86 8.54 -2.00
N LYS A 229 8.12 8.61 -0.70
CA LYS A 229 8.08 9.89 0.05
C LYS A 229 9.48 10.45 0.18
N THR A 230 9.58 11.77 0.14
CA THR A 230 10.80 12.47 0.54
C THR A 230 10.54 13.35 1.74
N ALA A 231 11.33 13.14 2.79
CA ALA A 231 11.33 13.93 4.00
C ALA A 231 12.67 14.64 4.18
N ARG A 232 12.64 15.97 4.32
CA ARG A 232 13.85 16.77 4.57
C ARG A 232 14.26 16.84 6.04
N LYS A 233 13.34 16.53 6.97
CA LYS A 233 13.53 16.66 8.42
C LYS A 233 13.63 15.30 9.10
N ARG A 234 14.45 15.20 10.14
CA ARG A 234 14.46 14.08 11.09
C ARG A 234 13.84 14.54 12.40
N LYS A 235 13.00 13.72 13.03
CA LYS A 235 12.35 14.06 14.29
C LYS A 235 12.51 12.90 15.28
N LYS A 236 12.93 13.21 16.51
CA LYS A 236 12.82 12.27 17.63
C LYS A 236 11.35 12.14 17.99
N VAL A 237 10.83 10.92 17.87
CA VAL A 237 9.51 10.60 18.39
C VAL A 237 9.69 10.26 19.87
N GLY A 238 9.15 11.10 20.74
CA GLY A 238 9.17 10.89 22.19
C GLY A 238 8.25 9.74 22.59
N SER A 239 8.64 9.01 23.64
CA SER A 239 7.72 8.13 24.36
C SER A 239 6.79 9.03 25.18
N SER A 240 5.48 8.99 24.94
CA SER A 240 4.54 9.68 25.83
C SER A 240 4.51 8.98 27.20
N ASP A 241 4.11 9.72 28.23
CA ASP A 241 4.00 9.29 29.64
C ASP A 241 2.65 8.65 29.96
N ASN A 242 2.68 7.65 30.85
CA ASN A 242 1.55 6.78 31.18
C ASN A 242 0.35 7.59 31.68
N SER A 243 -0.74 7.60 30.92
CA SER A 243 -2.07 7.91 31.42
C SER A 243 -2.89 6.63 31.35
N ASP A 244 -3.64 6.34 32.42
CA ASP A 244 -4.60 5.24 32.44
C ASP A 244 -5.68 5.52 31.38
N GLY A 245 -5.83 4.61 30.43
CA GLY A 245 -6.76 4.77 29.32
C GLY A 245 -8.21 4.60 29.77
N SER A 246 -9.07 5.51 29.33
CA SER A 246 -10.52 5.44 29.52
C SER A 246 -11.17 4.63 28.38
N GLU A 247 -12.38 4.11 28.59
CA GLU A 247 -13.17 3.54 27.50
C GLU A 247 -13.63 4.67 26.58
N ALA A 248 -13.22 4.62 25.31
CA ALA A 248 -13.62 5.61 24.31
C ALA A 248 -15.03 5.27 23.79
N SER A 249 -15.81 6.31 23.43
CA SER A 249 -17.14 6.13 22.85
C SER A 249 -17.10 5.27 21.57
N SER A 250 -18.13 4.44 21.37
CA SER A 250 -18.37 3.73 20.11
C SER A 250 -19.02 4.61 19.03
N LEU A 251 -19.49 5.80 19.39
CA LEU A 251 -20.10 6.73 18.45
C LEU A 251 -19.04 7.48 17.66
N VAL A 252 -19.26 7.57 16.35
CA VAL A 252 -18.41 8.29 15.39
C VAL A 252 -19.28 9.15 14.48
N SER A 253 -18.73 10.22 13.93
CA SER A 253 -19.43 11.11 12.99
C SER A 253 -18.81 11.03 11.60
N THR A 254 -19.63 11.02 10.54
CA THR A 254 -19.16 11.17 9.16
C THR A 254 -19.09 12.63 8.69
N GLU A 255 -19.53 13.57 9.52
CA GLU A 255 -19.59 14.99 9.20
C GLU A 255 -18.19 15.62 9.15
N GLU A 256 -18.14 16.86 8.63
CA GLU A 256 -16.90 17.63 8.54
C GLU A 256 -16.36 17.97 9.93
N GLN A 257 -15.03 18.03 10.06
CA GLN A 257 -14.41 18.41 11.32
C GLN A 257 -14.72 19.88 11.63
N SER A 258 -15.34 20.12 12.79
CA SER A 258 -15.62 21.45 13.30
C SER A 258 -14.94 21.67 14.65
N PRO A 259 -14.54 22.91 14.99
CA PRO A 259 -13.99 23.23 16.32
C PRO A 259 -14.98 22.96 17.47
N MET A 260 -16.27 22.80 17.16
CA MET A 260 -17.34 22.52 18.11
C MET A 260 -17.79 21.06 18.09
N GLY A 261 -17.18 20.21 17.26
CA GLY A 261 -17.55 18.82 17.14
C GLY A 261 -17.17 18.02 18.39
N GLU A 262 -18.05 17.10 18.77
CA GLU A 262 -17.95 16.31 20.00
C GLU A 262 -17.49 14.87 19.74
N LEU A 263 -17.78 14.33 18.55
CA LEU A 263 -17.47 12.93 18.19
C LEU A 263 -16.17 12.81 17.40
N PRO A 264 -15.43 11.70 17.52
CA PRO A 264 -14.34 11.41 16.59
C PRO A 264 -14.87 11.20 15.16
N SER A 265 -14.11 11.65 14.17
CA SER A 265 -14.44 11.42 12.76
C SER A 265 -14.36 9.95 12.40
N ALA A 266 -15.36 9.45 11.68
CA ALA A 266 -15.34 8.16 11.01
C ALA A 266 -14.53 8.26 9.71
N GLU A 267 -13.60 7.34 9.52
CA GLU A 267 -12.80 7.19 8.32
C GLU A 267 -12.88 5.74 7.86
N TRP A 268 -12.92 5.50 6.55
CA TRP A 268 -12.91 4.15 6.00
C TRP A 268 -11.79 4.01 4.98
N ASP A 269 -11.36 2.77 4.80
CA ASP A 269 -10.43 2.40 3.75
C ASP A 269 -11.15 1.54 2.72
N GLY A 270 -11.56 2.14 1.61
CA GLY A 270 -12.27 1.52 0.50
C GLY A 270 -11.37 1.15 -0.68
N LEU A 271 -10.04 1.25 -0.56
CA LEU A 271 -9.09 0.93 -1.62
C LEU A 271 -8.36 -0.38 -1.31
N ASP A 272 -8.41 -1.34 -2.23
CA ASP A 272 -7.58 -2.54 -2.21
C ASP A 272 -6.72 -2.58 -3.50
N GLU A 273 -5.68 -1.76 -3.50
CA GLU A 273 -4.80 -1.58 -4.65
C GLU A 273 -3.80 -2.74 -4.78
N ASN A 274 -3.86 -3.47 -5.90
CA ASN A 274 -3.19 -4.76 -6.09
C ASN A 274 -2.34 -4.83 -7.37
N THR A 275 -1.91 -3.71 -7.93
CA THR A 275 -1.00 -3.70 -9.10
C THR A 275 0.29 -4.47 -8.80
N ASP A 276 0.65 -5.40 -9.70
CA ASP A 276 1.92 -6.12 -9.60
C ASP A 276 3.10 -5.20 -9.91
N ASP A 277 3.82 -4.86 -8.85
CA ASP A 277 4.93 -3.93 -8.80
C ASP A 277 6.22 -4.58 -8.30
N MET A 278 6.24 -5.91 -8.13
CA MET A 278 7.38 -6.60 -7.50
C MET A 278 8.69 -6.36 -8.26
N HIS A 279 8.61 -6.28 -9.59
CA HIS A 279 9.73 -6.02 -10.48
C HIS A 279 10.44 -4.67 -10.19
N LEU A 280 9.74 -3.68 -9.60
CA LEU A 280 10.33 -2.39 -9.24
C LEU A 280 11.39 -2.52 -8.12
N TYR A 281 11.34 -3.60 -7.34
CA TYR A 281 12.21 -3.80 -6.18
C TYR A 281 13.39 -4.74 -6.45
N ASP A 282 13.51 -5.30 -7.65
CA ASP A 282 14.58 -6.26 -8.00
C ASP A 282 15.99 -5.67 -7.81
N SER A 283 16.16 -4.39 -8.12
CA SER A 283 17.43 -3.66 -7.99
C SER A 283 17.95 -3.64 -6.54
N LYS A 284 17.06 -3.71 -5.55
CA LYS A 284 17.43 -3.76 -4.12
C LYS A 284 18.18 -5.04 -3.74
N PHE A 285 18.03 -6.11 -4.53
CA PHE A 285 18.68 -7.40 -4.32
C PHE A 285 19.81 -7.66 -5.32
N GLU A 286 20.33 -6.63 -5.99
CA GLU A 286 21.36 -6.80 -7.02
C GLU A 286 22.64 -7.45 -6.44
N SER A 287 23.07 -7.03 -5.24
CA SER A 287 24.26 -7.60 -4.58
C SER A 287 24.06 -9.07 -4.22
N PHE A 288 22.89 -9.45 -3.70
CA PHE A 288 22.53 -10.84 -3.38
C PHE A 288 22.47 -11.69 -4.65
N SER A 289 21.86 -11.16 -5.72
CA SER A 289 21.77 -11.82 -7.03
C SER A 289 23.15 -12.05 -7.65
N LYS A 290 24.04 -11.06 -7.57
CA LYS A 290 25.44 -11.20 -8.01
C LYS A 290 26.19 -12.26 -7.18
N MET A 291 25.96 -12.33 -5.87
CA MET A 291 26.53 -13.35 -5.00
C MET A 291 26.06 -14.76 -5.39
N LEU A 292 24.75 -14.93 -5.61
CA LEU A 292 24.16 -16.19 -6.07
C LEU A 292 24.74 -16.64 -7.42
N ASN A 293 24.90 -15.71 -8.37
CA ASN A 293 25.51 -16.00 -9.67
C ASN A 293 26.97 -16.46 -9.51
N TYR A 294 27.73 -15.87 -8.58
CA TYR A 294 29.10 -16.29 -8.31
C TYR A 294 29.18 -17.71 -7.74
N LEU A 295 28.20 -18.14 -6.94
CA LEU A 295 28.11 -19.54 -6.50
C LEU A 295 27.97 -20.50 -7.68
N VAL A 296 27.20 -20.12 -8.70
CA VAL A 296 27.04 -20.92 -9.92
C VAL A 296 28.34 -20.97 -10.71
N THR A 297 28.94 -19.81 -11.01
CA THR A 297 30.09 -19.73 -11.92
C THR A 297 31.40 -20.21 -11.31
N ASN A 298 31.58 -20.07 -10.00
CA ASN A 298 32.88 -20.30 -9.34
C ASN A 298 32.89 -21.46 -8.33
N HIS A 299 31.72 -21.93 -7.90
CA HIS A 299 31.63 -22.96 -6.85
C HIS A 299 30.83 -24.20 -7.27
N ASN A 300 30.46 -24.31 -8.55
CA ASN A 300 29.69 -25.43 -9.10
C ASN A 300 28.37 -25.69 -8.33
N CYS A 301 27.78 -24.63 -7.77
CA CYS A 301 26.49 -24.69 -7.13
C CYS A 301 25.37 -24.60 -8.18
N ARG A 302 24.23 -25.20 -7.92
CA ARG A 302 22.99 -24.90 -8.65
C ARG A 302 22.14 -23.95 -7.81
N VAL A 303 21.63 -22.89 -8.41
CA VAL A 303 20.82 -21.89 -7.71
C VAL A 303 19.47 -21.73 -8.39
N GLU A 304 18.43 -21.58 -7.58
CA GLU A 304 17.07 -21.29 -8.02
C GLU A 304 16.42 -20.28 -7.07
N ARG A 305 15.76 -19.26 -7.61
CA ARG A 305 14.95 -18.33 -6.82
C ARG A 305 13.58 -18.95 -6.58
N LEU A 306 13.23 -19.13 -5.31
CA LEU A 306 11.96 -19.76 -4.91
C LEU A 306 10.87 -18.76 -4.54
N ALA A 307 11.25 -17.60 -3.99
CA ALA A 307 10.30 -16.54 -3.67
C ALA A 307 10.95 -15.16 -3.69
N PHE A 308 10.17 -14.16 -4.09
CA PHE A 308 10.48 -12.75 -3.94
C PHE A 308 9.19 -12.04 -3.53
N ARG A 309 9.13 -11.48 -2.32
CA ARG A 309 7.87 -11.04 -1.69
C ARG A 309 8.06 -9.76 -0.89
N LYS A 310 6.99 -8.97 -0.78
CA LYS A 310 6.86 -7.91 0.23
C LYS A 310 6.60 -8.51 1.59
N LEU A 311 7.16 -7.89 2.64
CA LEU A 311 6.76 -8.20 4.00
C LEU A 311 5.33 -7.70 4.26
N PRO A 312 4.49 -8.46 4.99
CA PRO A 312 3.10 -8.11 5.23
C PRO A 312 2.97 -7.02 6.30
N SER A 313 1.85 -6.30 6.30
CA SER A 313 1.48 -5.47 7.44
C SER A 313 1.07 -6.35 8.62
N VAL A 314 1.56 -6.03 9.84
CA VAL A 314 1.27 -6.79 11.06
C VAL A 314 0.90 -5.84 12.19
N GLY A 315 -0.40 -5.73 12.46
CA GLY A 315 -0.93 -4.80 13.46
C GLY A 315 -0.43 -3.37 13.23
N ARG A 316 0.06 -2.72 14.28
CA ARG A 316 0.60 -1.34 14.20
C ARG A 316 2.09 -1.30 13.76
N CYS A 317 2.73 -2.42 13.46
CA CYS A 317 4.15 -2.47 13.11
C CYS A 317 4.38 -1.99 11.67
N LYS A 318 5.12 -0.90 11.50
CA LYS A 318 5.48 -0.32 10.18
C LYS A 318 6.81 -0.81 9.61
N MET A 319 7.44 -1.82 10.21
CA MET A 319 8.74 -2.36 9.77
C MET A 319 8.67 -3.11 8.42
N HIS A 320 7.46 -3.35 7.92
CA HIS A 320 7.22 -3.84 6.56
C HIS A 320 7.42 -2.75 5.49
N LEU A 321 7.62 -1.50 5.90
CA LEU A 321 8.01 -0.38 5.05
C LEU A 321 9.45 0.03 5.35
N MET A 322 10.08 0.66 4.37
CA MET A 322 11.36 1.35 4.49
C MET A 322 11.17 2.68 5.22
N ARG A 323 12.12 3.09 6.03
CA ARG A 323 12.00 4.25 6.94
C ARG A 323 12.17 5.59 6.23
N ASP A 324 13.05 5.61 5.23
CA ASP A 324 13.42 6.78 4.45
C ASP A 324 12.30 7.20 3.50
N ASP A 325 11.74 6.24 2.75
CA ASP A 325 10.88 6.52 1.60
C ASP A 325 9.48 5.88 1.68
N LEU A 326 9.23 5.09 2.72
CA LEU A 326 8.02 4.27 2.94
C LEU A 326 7.71 3.31 1.78
N ALA A 327 8.70 2.93 0.97
CA ALA A 327 8.54 1.84 0.02
C ALA A 327 8.32 0.51 0.76
N PRO A 328 7.65 -0.48 0.13
CA PRO A 328 7.59 -1.83 0.68
C PRO A 328 8.98 -2.42 0.93
N ARG A 329 9.16 -3.02 2.10
CA ARG A 329 10.32 -3.84 2.43
C ARG A 329 10.13 -5.22 1.84
N CYS A 330 11.06 -5.64 1.00
CA CYS A 330 11.00 -6.94 0.31
C CYS A 330 12.00 -7.93 0.89
N TRP A 331 11.84 -9.20 0.53
CA TRP A 331 12.76 -10.28 0.88
C TRP A 331 12.77 -11.36 -0.20
N MET A 332 13.87 -12.12 -0.27
CA MET A 332 14.11 -13.14 -1.28
C MET A 332 14.49 -14.47 -0.65
N LEU A 333 13.96 -15.57 -1.20
CA LEU A 333 14.32 -16.95 -0.89
C LEU A 333 14.98 -17.60 -2.09
N ALA A 334 16.18 -18.13 -1.91
CA ALA A 334 16.90 -18.88 -2.93
C ALA A 334 17.27 -20.28 -2.43
N ARG A 335 17.10 -21.28 -3.29
CA ARG A 335 17.62 -22.63 -3.10
C ARG A 335 19.02 -22.71 -3.71
N VAL A 336 19.99 -23.15 -2.92
CA VAL A 336 21.35 -23.43 -3.35
C VAL A 336 21.62 -24.91 -3.15
N THR A 337 22.01 -25.60 -4.22
CA THR A 337 22.42 -27.01 -4.18
C THR A 337 23.93 -27.10 -4.37
N VAL A 338 24.62 -27.70 -3.41
CA VAL A 338 26.06 -27.96 -3.45
C VAL A 338 26.31 -29.40 -3.04
N SER A 339 27.11 -30.13 -3.82
CA SER A 339 27.42 -31.55 -3.56
C SER A 339 26.18 -32.42 -3.26
N GLY A 340 25.08 -32.18 -3.98
CA GLY A 340 23.80 -32.90 -3.80
C GLY A 340 22.94 -32.46 -2.61
N HIS A 341 23.45 -31.59 -1.73
CA HIS A 341 22.73 -31.10 -0.56
C HIS A 341 22.06 -29.76 -0.84
N GLN A 342 20.85 -29.56 -0.30
CA GLN A 342 20.03 -28.38 -0.53
C GLN A 342 20.02 -27.44 0.68
N PHE A 343 20.28 -26.16 0.40
CA PHE A 343 20.26 -25.08 1.38
C PHE A 343 19.31 -23.98 0.92
N TYR A 344 18.60 -23.37 1.87
CA TYR A 344 17.61 -22.34 1.62
C TYR A 344 18.08 -21.03 2.24
N LEU A 345 18.46 -20.08 1.39
CA LEU A 345 19.00 -18.79 1.76
C LEU A 345 17.89 -17.74 1.75
N MET A 346 17.76 -16.99 2.84
CA MET A 346 16.78 -15.90 2.98
C MET A 346 17.51 -14.58 3.20
N GLU A 347 17.16 -13.60 2.39
CA GLU A 347 17.72 -12.25 2.42
C GLU A 347 16.59 -11.22 2.54
N VAL A 348 16.74 -10.25 3.44
CA VAL A 348 15.75 -9.18 3.67
C VAL A 348 16.38 -7.85 3.31
N ASP A 349 15.63 -7.01 2.61
CA ASP A 349 16.06 -5.64 2.34
C ASP A 349 16.15 -4.88 3.67
N THR A 350 17.38 -4.51 4.04
CA THR A 350 17.70 -3.75 5.25
C THR A 350 18.54 -2.53 4.93
N SER A 351 18.40 -1.99 3.72
CA SER A 351 19.18 -0.85 3.21
C SER A 351 18.99 0.44 4.02
N ASP A 352 17.84 0.62 4.66
CA ASP A 352 17.48 1.74 5.56
C ASP A 352 17.69 1.41 7.06
N ALA A 353 18.05 0.17 7.39
CA ALA A 353 18.16 -0.28 8.77
C ALA A 353 19.52 0.11 9.37
N ALA A 354 19.52 0.47 10.66
CA ALA A 354 20.76 0.83 11.36
C ALA A 354 21.75 -0.35 11.50
N LYS A 355 21.25 -1.59 11.39
CA LYS A 355 22.05 -2.81 11.36
C LYS A 355 21.51 -3.69 10.27
N SER A 356 22.38 -4.12 9.36
CA SER A 356 22.04 -5.12 8.36
C SER A 356 21.70 -6.44 9.04
N LEU A 357 20.64 -7.08 8.58
CA LEU A 357 20.28 -8.41 8.99
C LEU A 357 21.17 -9.42 8.25
N SER A 358 21.66 -10.46 8.91
CA SER A 358 22.47 -11.51 8.25
C SER A 358 21.63 -12.34 7.26
N THR A 359 22.26 -12.92 6.25
CA THR A 359 21.61 -13.95 5.42
C THR A 359 21.30 -15.17 6.27
N LYS A 360 20.03 -15.57 6.31
CA LYS A 360 19.61 -16.78 7.02
C LYS A 360 19.77 -17.99 6.11
N VAL A 361 20.29 -19.09 6.65
CA VAL A 361 20.32 -20.38 5.95
C VAL A 361 19.54 -21.41 6.74
N VAL A 362 18.70 -22.16 6.03
CA VAL A 362 17.96 -23.30 6.55
C VAL A 362 18.27 -24.55 5.72
N MET A 363 18.38 -25.69 6.40
CA MET A 363 18.46 -27.02 5.81
C MET A 363 17.11 -27.69 6.03
N ALA A 364 16.49 -28.15 4.94
CA ALA A 364 15.18 -28.78 4.97
C ALA A 364 15.12 -29.89 3.93
N SER A 365 14.22 -30.84 4.14
CA SER A 365 14.03 -31.99 3.25
C SER A 365 13.52 -31.60 1.86
N SER A 366 12.79 -30.49 1.75
CA SER A 366 12.23 -30.03 0.48
C SER A 366 11.93 -28.53 0.51
N ALA A 367 11.76 -27.93 -0.68
CA ALA A 367 11.37 -26.54 -0.81
C ALA A 367 9.97 -26.30 -0.22
N LYS A 368 9.05 -27.25 -0.38
CA LYS A 368 7.70 -27.20 0.19
C LYS A 368 7.73 -27.03 1.71
N ALA A 369 8.60 -27.79 2.39
CA ALA A 369 8.75 -27.70 3.84
C ALA A 369 9.25 -26.31 4.30
N VAL A 370 9.96 -25.56 3.46
CA VAL A 370 10.35 -24.18 3.78
C VAL A 370 9.22 -23.20 3.43
N VAL A 371 8.56 -23.41 2.29
CA VAL A 371 7.47 -22.56 1.79
C VAL A 371 6.29 -22.51 2.76
N GLU A 372 5.98 -23.62 3.43
CA GLU A 372 4.91 -23.69 4.44
C GLU A 372 5.16 -22.78 5.66
N HIS A 373 6.42 -22.42 5.94
CA HIS A 373 6.78 -21.57 7.09
C HIS A 373 6.86 -20.07 6.74
N LEU A 374 6.82 -19.67 5.47
CA LEU A 374 7.17 -18.29 5.05
C LEU A 374 6.32 -17.23 5.75
N SER A 375 4.99 -17.39 5.76
CA SER A 375 4.08 -16.39 6.34
C SER A 375 4.34 -16.17 7.83
N GLU A 376 4.62 -17.25 8.58
CA GLU A 376 4.93 -17.14 10.00
C GLU A 376 6.33 -16.57 10.24
N ILE A 377 7.32 -16.89 9.38
CA ILE A 377 8.64 -16.25 9.42
C ILE A 377 8.50 -14.74 9.23
N GLU A 378 7.73 -14.30 8.23
CA GLU A 378 7.47 -12.89 7.92
C GLU A 378 6.86 -12.17 9.13
N ILE A 379 5.79 -12.72 9.72
CA ILE A 379 5.11 -12.15 10.88
C ILE A 379 6.05 -12.06 12.09
N LYS A 380 6.78 -13.13 12.40
CA LYS A 380 7.68 -13.18 13.56
C LYS A 380 8.92 -12.29 13.38
N LEU A 381 9.45 -12.18 12.16
CA LEU A 381 10.53 -11.25 11.80
C LEU A 381 10.13 -9.80 12.13
N LEU A 382 8.91 -9.41 11.73
CA LEU A 382 8.37 -8.08 12.00
C LEU A 382 8.08 -7.85 13.49
N LYS A 383 7.51 -8.84 14.20
CA LYS A 383 7.28 -8.76 15.65
C LYS A 383 8.59 -8.67 16.45
N LYS A 384 9.69 -9.20 15.93
CA LYS A 384 11.05 -9.06 16.49
C LYS A 384 11.83 -7.89 15.87
N SER A 385 11.15 -6.90 15.31
CA SER A 385 11.75 -5.66 14.80
C SER A 385 12.88 -5.90 13.80
N LEU A 386 12.61 -6.71 12.76
CA LEU A 386 13.57 -7.12 11.71
C LEU A 386 14.75 -7.95 12.26
N SER A 387 14.48 -8.81 13.24
CA SER A 387 15.45 -9.80 13.71
C SER A 387 14.93 -11.21 13.46
N TRP A 388 15.79 -12.08 12.95
CA TRP A 388 15.40 -13.46 12.65
C TRP A 388 14.84 -14.17 13.90
N PRO A 389 13.65 -14.80 13.80
CA PRO A 389 13.03 -15.47 14.93
C PRO A 389 13.70 -16.81 15.24
N LYS A 390 14.87 -16.78 15.89
CA LYS A 390 15.68 -17.97 16.22
C LYS A 390 14.85 -19.10 16.85
N ASP A 391 14.07 -18.80 17.89
CA ASP A 391 13.27 -19.82 18.59
C ASP A 391 12.27 -20.54 17.67
N TYR A 392 11.75 -19.84 16.65
CA TYR A 392 10.87 -20.44 15.64
C TYR A 392 11.62 -21.30 14.62
N PHE A 393 12.84 -20.90 14.26
CA PHE A 393 13.69 -21.75 13.42
C PHE A 393 14.15 -23.00 14.19
N ASP A 394 14.51 -22.84 15.47
CA ASP A 394 14.94 -23.93 16.35
C ASP A 394 13.83 -24.99 16.46
N SER A 395 12.56 -24.56 16.59
CA SER A 395 11.41 -25.47 16.67
C SER A 395 10.92 -25.99 15.32
N GLY A 396 10.97 -25.17 14.27
CA GLY A 396 10.43 -25.51 12.95
C GLY A 396 11.37 -26.37 12.10
N PHE A 397 12.67 -26.13 12.18
CA PHE A 397 13.67 -26.85 11.37
C PHE A 397 14.63 -27.68 12.22
N GLY A 398 14.80 -27.35 13.50
CA GLY A 398 15.79 -27.93 14.40
C GLY A 398 17.00 -27.02 14.59
N LYS A 399 17.53 -26.98 15.81
CA LYS A 399 18.63 -26.09 16.23
C LYS A 399 19.87 -26.18 15.34
N ASP A 400 20.20 -27.37 14.86
CA ASP A 400 21.38 -27.62 14.03
C ASP A 400 21.13 -27.44 12.53
N ASN A 401 19.85 -27.32 12.13
CA ASN A 401 19.40 -27.24 10.74
C ASN A 401 19.23 -25.80 10.24
N HIS A 402 19.76 -24.83 10.96
CA HIS A 402 19.82 -23.46 10.46
C HIS A 402 21.00 -22.68 11.04
N PHE A 403 21.46 -21.68 10.31
CA PHE A 403 22.53 -20.79 10.76
C PHE A 403 22.41 -19.43 10.08
N PHE A 404 23.35 -18.54 10.39
CA PHE A 404 23.39 -17.17 9.88
C PHE A 404 24.75 -16.93 9.23
N ILE A 405 24.75 -16.24 8.10
CA ILE A 405 25.98 -15.81 7.43
C ILE A 405 26.01 -14.28 7.51
N VAL A 406 26.97 -13.76 8.26
CA VAL A 406 27.12 -12.31 8.45
C VAL A 406 27.63 -11.67 7.16
N HIS A 407 27.03 -10.54 6.78
CA HIS A 407 27.50 -9.74 5.66
C HIS A 407 28.89 -9.17 5.93
N GLN A 408 29.64 -8.93 4.86
CA GLN A 408 30.83 -8.09 4.98
C GLN A 408 30.40 -6.65 5.24
N ALA A 409 31.14 -5.94 6.09
CA ALA A 409 30.89 -4.52 6.33
C ALA A 409 30.95 -3.77 4.98
N SER A 410 29.89 -3.04 4.66
CA SER A 410 29.86 -2.14 3.50
C SER A 410 30.20 -0.72 3.94
N GLU A 411 31.02 -0.03 3.16
CA GLU A 411 31.34 1.39 3.37
C GLU A 411 30.15 2.32 3.02
N LYS A 412 29.18 1.84 2.24
CA LYS A 412 27.97 2.57 1.84
C LYS A 412 26.71 1.73 2.04
N ALA A 413 25.63 2.37 2.46
CA ALA A 413 24.30 1.77 2.48
C ALA A 413 23.89 1.34 1.05
N GLY A 414 23.39 0.11 0.89
CA GLY A 414 22.74 -0.36 -0.35
C GLY A 414 23.64 -0.82 -1.50
N SER A 415 24.96 -0.63 -1.49
CA SER A 415 25.84 -1.10 -2.57
C SER A 415 27.14 -1.72 -2.07
N ILE A 416 27.32 -3.02 -2.37
CA ILE A 416 28.52 -3.79 -2.01
C ILE A 416 29.48 -3.76 -3.20
N ARG A 417 30.74 -3.33 -3.00
CA ARG A 417 31.78 -3.41 -4.03
C ARG A 417 31.92 -4.85 -4.56
N GLN A 418 32.23 -5.02 -5.85
CA GLN A 418 32.30 -6.34 -6.48
C GLN A 418 33.24 -7.32 -5.75
N GLU A 419 34.35 -6.83 -5.19
CA GLU A 419 35.29 -7.64 -4.39
C GLU A 419 34.64 -8.20 -3.11
N ASN A 420 33.79 -7.40 -2.45
CA ASN A 420 33.06 -7.81 -1.26
C ASN A 420 31.96 -8.83 -1.60
N VAL A 421 31.34 -8.72 -2.78
CA VAL A 421 30.38 -9.75 -3.29
C VAL A 421 31.08 -11.09 -3.49
N ARG A 422 32.28 -11.11 -4.09
CA ARG A 422 33.07 -12.36 -4.26
C ARG A 422 33.44 -12.97 -2.91
N ARG A 423 33.91 -12.16 -1.96
CA ARG A 423 34.23 -12.62 -0.61
C ARG A 423 33.01 -13.17 0.11
N TRP A 424 31.84 -12.55 -0.07
CA TRP A 424 30.58 -13.03 0.47
C TRP A 424 30.21 -14.39 -0.11
N ALA A 425 30.27 -14.56 -1.43
CA ALA A 425 30.01 -15.85 -2.08
C ALA A 425 30.97 -16.96 -1.60
N ASN A 426 32.26 -16.66 -1.49
CA ASN A 426 33.26 -17.58 -0.92
C ASN A 426 32.91 -17.98 0.52
N ASN A 427 32.46 -17.02 1.34
CA ASN A 427 32.07 -17.28 2.72
C ASN A 427 30.82 -18.15 2.79
N VAL A 428 29.81 -17.86 1.96
CA VAL A 428 28.61 -18.67 1.83
C VAL A 428 28.98 -20.10 1.47
N CYS A 429 29.73 -20.29 0.37
CA CYS A 429 30.14 -21.61 -0.09
C CYS A 429 30.90 -22.39 1.00
N ARG A 430 31.84 -21.75 1.70
CA ARG A 430 32.56 -22.37 2.83
C ARG A 430 31.62 -22.87 3.91
N HIS A 431 30.63 -22.06 4.30
CA HIS A 431 29.66 -22.45 5.31
C HIS A 431 28.72 -23.56 4.85
N LEU A 432 28.32 -23.57 3.57
CA LEU A 432 27.49 -24.64 3.03
C LEU A 432 28.26 -25.98 2.98
N LEU A 433 29.49 -25.96 2.47
CA LEU A 433 30.35 -27.15 2.39
C LEU A 433 30.72 -27.73 3.76
N ALA A 434 30.79 -26.91 4.81
CA ALA A 434 31.01 -27.39 6.18
C ALA A 434 29.81 -28.16 6.77
N ARG A 435 28.68 -28.21 6.05
CA ARG A 435 27.44 -28.90 6.43
C ARG A 435 27.06 -30.05 5.50
N VAL A 436 27.87 -30.26 4.45
CA VAL A 436 27.88 -31.44 3.58
C VAL A 436 28.80 -32.46 4.24
#